data_AF-A0A351UV45-F1
#
_entry.id   AF-A0A351UV45-F1
#
_cell.length_a   1.000
_cell.length_b   1.000
_cell.length_c   1.000
_cell.angle_alpha   90.00
_cell.angle_beta   90.00
_cell.angle_gamma   90.00
#
_symmetry.space_group_name_H-M   'P 1'
#
loop_
_entity.id
_entity.type
_entity.pdbx_description
1 polymer ?
#
loop_
_entity_poly.entity_id
_entity_poly.type
_entity_poly.pdbx_seq_one_letter_code
_entity_poly.pdbx_strand_id
1 'polypeptide(L)'
;MMRYEEEYAACQYICGIDEVGRGPFAGPVVAGAVILPKGCEILYVNDSKQLSAKKREELYDVIMEKAIAVGIGASSPARIDEINILQA
;
A
#
# COMPACT_ATOMS: atom_id res chain seq x y z
N MET A 1 0.64 8.80 12.61
CA MET A 1 0.17 7.96 11.49
C MET A 1 -1.35 7.93 11.45
N MET A 2 -2.02 7.83 12.61
CA MET A 2 -3.47 7.65 12.74
C MET A 2 -4.35 8.89 12.49
N ARG A 3 -3.83 10.01 11.96
CA ARG A 3 -4.59 11.27 11.89
C ARG A 3 -5.88 11.09 11.09
N TYR A 4 -5.79 10.46 9.92
CA TYR A 4 -6.96 10.28 9.06
C TYR A 4 -7.84 9.13 9.56
N GLU A 5 -7.26 8.13 10.19
CA GLU A 5 -7.99 7.05 10.85
C GLU A 5 -8.83 7.56 12.02
N GLU A 6 -8.33 8.54 12.76
CA GLU A 6 -9.04 9.26 13.82
C GLU A 6 -10.09 10.22 13.26
N GLU A 7 -9.74 11.01 12.24
CA GLU A 7 -10.64 11.97 11.58
C GLU A 7 -11.85 11.26 10.96
N TYR A 8 -11.65 10.08 10.37
CA TYR A 8 -12.68 9.25 9.75
C TYR A 8 -13.10 8.06 10.62
N ALA A 9 -12.94 8.14 11.95
CA ALA A 9 -13.22 7.03 12.87
C ALA A 9 -14.68 6.48 12.81
N ALA A 10 -15.62 7.27 12.30
CA ALA A 10 -17.01 6.87 12.06
C ALA A 10 -17.14 5.80 10.95
N CYS A 11 -16.21 5.77 9.98
CA CYS A 11 -16.18 4.74 8.95
C CYS A 11 -15.88 3.37 9.57
N GLN A 12 -16.58 2.32 9.12
CA GLN A 12 -16.35 0.96 9.62
C GLN A 12 -15.00 0.41 9.15
N TYR A 13 -14.64 0.70 7.90
CA TYR A 13 -13.39 0.29 7.27
C TYR A 13 -12.71 1.51 6.63
N ILE A 14 -11.40 1.61 6.83
CA ILE A 14 -10.55 2.62 6.20
C ILE A 14 -9.48 1.85 5.42
N CYS A 15 -9.37 2.15 4.13
CA CYS A 15 -8.43 1.49 3.24
C CYS A 15 -7.28 2.44 2.92
N GLY A 16 -6.06 2.03 3.27
CA GLY A 16 -4.84 2.69 2.84
C GLY A 16 -4.41 2.15 1.46
N ILE A 17 -3.99 3.05 0.57
CA ILE A 17 -3.55 2.71 -0.78
C ILE A 17 -2.21 3.40 -1.05
N ASP A 18 -1.28 2.69 -1.66
CA ASP A 18 -0.01 3.23 -2.13
C ASP A 18 0.46 2.49 -3.39
N GLU A 19 1.26 3.14 -4.22
CA GLU A 19 1.77 2.58 -5.48
C GLU A 19 3.30 2.50 -5.55
N VAL A 20 3.76 1.53 -6.35
CA VAL A 20 5.17 1.40 -6.74
C VAL A 20 5.26 1.22 -8.25
N GLY A 21 6.40 1.58 -8.84
CA GLY A 21 6.64 1.40 -10.27
C GLY A 21 6.22 2.57 -11.17
N ARG A 22 5.91 3.74 -10.61
CA ARG A 22 5.59 4.95 -11.40
C ARG A 22 6.78 5.58 -12.12
N GLY A 23 7.99 5.45 -11.57
CA GLY A 23 9.22 6.09 -12.05
C GLY A 23 10.21 5.23 -12.86
N PRO A 24 10.28 3.89 -12.71
CA PRO A 24 11.15 3.05 -13.52
C PRO A 24 10.87 3.15 -15.03
N PHE A 25 11.90 2.85 -15.83
CA PHE A 25 11.80 2.84 -17.31
C PHE A 25 11.06 1.61 -17.86
N ALA A 26 10.94 0.53 -17.08
CA ALA A 26 10.31 -0.71 -17.48
C ALA A 26 9.58 -1.37 -16.30
N GLY A 27 8.56 -2.15 -16.62
CA GLY A 27 7.72 -2.84 -15.66
C GLY A 27 6.35 -2.17 -15.47
N PRO A 28 5.40 -2.86 -14.81
CA PRO A 28 4.09 -2.29 -14.53
C PRO A 28 4.15 -1.28 -13.38
N VAL A 29 3.10 -0.49 -13.25
CA VAL A 29 2.76 0.17 -11.97
C VAL A 29 1.87 -0.79 -11.17
N VAL A 30 2.13 -0.90 -9.87
CA VAL A 30 1.40 -1.80 -8.95
C VAL A 30 0.93 -0.98 -7.76
N ALA A 31 -0.37 -1.08 -7.45
CA ALA A 31 -0.98 -0.48 -6.28
C ALA A 31 -1.37 -1.58 -5.28
N GLY A 32 -1.06 -1.34 -4.00
CA GLY A 32 -1.53 -2.15 -2.88
C GLY A 32 -2.65 -1.43 -2.13
N ALA A 33 -3.68 -2.16 -1.74
CA ALA A 33 -4.79 -1.67 -0.93
C ALA A 33 -4.91 -2.53 0.33
N VAL A 34 -4.87 -1.91 1.51
CA VAL A 34 -4.88 -2.63 2.81
C VAL A 34 -5.92 -2.02 3.73
N ILE A 35 -6.74 -2.87 4.36
CA ILE A 35 -7.64 -2.49 5.45
C ILE A 35 -7.11 -3.13 6.73
N LEU A 36 -6.72 -2.31 7.70
CA LEU A 36 -6.30 -2.76 9.02
C LEU A 36 -7.44 -2.64 10.05
N PRO A 37 -7.44 -3.45 11.12
CA PRO A 37 -8.35 -3.27 12.24
C PRO A 37 -8.22 -1.88 12.87
N LYS A 38 -9.33 -1.36 13.42
CA LYS A 38 -9.32 -0.07 14.13
C LYS A 38 -8.34 -0.13 15.30
N GLY A 39 -7.50 0.90 15.42
CA GLY A 39 -6.47 0.98 16.46
C GLY A 39 -5.31 -0.01 16.28
N CYS A 40 -5.21 -0.67 15.13
CA CYS A 40 -4.09 -1.56 14.83
C CYS A 40 -2.83 -0.74 14.56
N GLU A 41 -1.91 -0.72 15.52
CA GLU A 41 -0.57 -0.18 15.31
C GLU A 41 0.40 -1.28 14.88
N ILE A 42 1.12 -1.03 13.78
CA ILE A 42 2.22 -1.86 13.33
C ILE A 42 3.48 -0.99 13.38
N LEU A 43 4.36 -1.30 14.33
CA LEU A 43 5.63 -0.61 14.51
C LEU A 43 6.45 -0.63 13.21
N TYR A 44 7.09 0.50 12.89
CA TYR A 44 8.01 0.68 11.76
C TYR A 44 7.39 0.70 10.35
N VAL A 45 6.06 0.65 10.20
CA VAL A 45 5.41 0.80 8.87
C VAL A 45 5.60 2.21 8.27
N ASN A 46 6.00 3.18 9.09
CA ASN A 46 6.12 4.60 8.74
C ASN A 46 7.32 5.00 7.89
N ASP A 47 8.36 4.16 7.77
CA ASP A 47 9.60 4.57 7.08
C ASP A 47 10.15 3.47 6.17
N SER A 48 9.30 2.96 5.28
CA SER A 48 9.65 1.89 4.33
C SER A 48 10.89 2.19 3.47
N LYS A 49 11.25 3.47 3.32
CA LYS A 49 12.42 3.94 2.56
C LYS A 49 13.75 3.75 3.31
N GLN A 50 13.72 3.53 4.62
CA GLN A 50 14.91 3.23 5.45
C GLN A 50 14.98 1.77 5.89
N LEU A 51 14.02 0.92 5.50
CA LEU A 51 13.99 -0.48 5.91
C LEU A 51 14.87 -1.36 5.02
N SER A 52 15.62 -2.27 5.65
CA SER A 52 16.30 -3.35 4.93
C SER A 52 15.28 -4.27 4.22
N ALA A 53 15.72 -4.98 3.18
CA ALA A 53 14.87 -5.95 2.49
C ALA A 53 14.26 -6.98 3.46
N LYS A 54 15.09 -7.52 4.37
CA LYS A 54 14.67 -8.44 5.43
C LYS A 54 13.58 -7.84 6.31
N LYS A 55 13.70 -6.57 6.71
CA LYS A 55 12.69 -5.93 7.57
C LYS A 55 11.36 -5.70 6.86
N ARG A 56 11.39 -5.47 5.54
CA ARG A 56 10.19 -5.37 4.72
C ARG A 56 9.46 -6.71 4.59
N GLU A 57 10.19 -7.81 4.43
CA GLU A 57 9.60 -9.16 4.43
C GLU A 57 8.94 -9.48 5.77
N GLU A 58 9.64 -9.21 6.89
CA GLU A 58 9.05 -9.38 8.23
C GLU A 58 7.77 -8.55 8.42
N LEU A 59 7.75 -7.29 7.96
CA LEU A 59 6.57 -6.45 8.06
C LEU A 59 5.45 -6.88 7.12
N TYR A 60 5.78 -7.41 5.94
CA TYR A 60 4.80 -7.96 5.01
C TYR A 60 4.01 -9.07 5.69
N ASP A 61 4.69 -10.03 6.32
CA ASP A 61 4.02 -11.13 7.02
C ASP A 61 3.12 -10.61 8.15
N VAL A 62 3.60 -9.66 8.94
CA VAL A 62 2.82 -9.03 10.03
C VAL A 62 1.59 -8.29 9.50
N ILE A 63 1.71 -7.58 8.37
CA ILE A 63 0.59 -6.88 7.74
C ILE A 63 -0.43 -7.89 7.22
N MET A 64 0.03 -8.94 6.53
CA MET A 64 -0.86 -9.96 5.97
C MET A 64 -1.60 -10.76 7.05
N GLU A 65 -0.97 -11.00 8.20
CA GLU A 65 -1.61 -11.66 9.34
C GLU A 65 -2.69 -10.78 10.00
N LYS A 66 -2.42 -9.47 10.13
CA LYS A 66 -3.30 -8.54 10.85
C LYS A 66 -4.37 -7.90 9.99
N ALA A 67 -4.17 -7.80 8.68
CA ALA A 67 -5.08 -7.12 7.78
C ALA A 67 -6.43 -7.83 7.72
N ILE A 68 -7.50 -7.03 7.72
CA ILE A 68 -8.86 -7.50 7.47
C ILE A 68 -9.00 -7.90 6.00
N ALA A 69 -8.41 -7.10 5.12
CA ALA A 69 -8.41 -7.34 3.68
C ALA A 69 -7.17 -6.71 3.04
N VAL A 70 -6.68 -7.38 2.00
CA VAL A 70 -5.58 -6.90 1.14
C VAL A 70 -5.97 -7.12 -0.32
N GLY A 71 -5.69 -6.12 -1.15
CA GLY A 71 -5.87 -6.17 -2.60
C GLY A 71 -4.61 -5.66 -3.31
N ILE A 72 -4.34 -6.23 -4.48
CA ILE A 72 -3.24 -5.79 -5.36
C ILE A 72 -3.83 -5.55 -6.74
N GLY A 73 -3.53 -4.38 -7.32
CA GLY A 73 -3.85 -4.02 -8.69
C GLY A 73 -2.57 -3.71 -9.46
N ALA A 74 -2.52 -4.07 -10.73
CA ALA A 74 -1.37 -3.77 -11.58
C ALA A 74 -1.84 -3.32 -12.97
N SER A 75 -1.11 -2.36 -13.53
CA SER A 75 -1.34 -1.82 -14.88
C SER A 75 -0.11 -2.05 -15.73
N SER A 76 -0.30 -2.71 -16.86
CA SER A 76 0.80 -3.14 -17.73
C SER A 76 1.45 -1.95 -18.45
N PRO A 77 2.71 -2.07 -18.90
CA PRO A 77 3.33 -1.04 -19.75
C PRO A 77 2.49 -0.64 -20.95
N ALA A 78 1.89 -1.63 -21.64
CA ALA A 78 1.00 -1.36 -22.77
C ALA A 78 -0.22 -0.51 -22.36
N ARG A 79 -0.79 -0.78 -21.18
CA ARG A 79 -1.90 0.03 -20.65
C ARG A 79 -1.43 1.43 -20.25
N ILE A 80 -0.27 1.55 -19.61
CA ILE A 80 0.34 2.83 -19.25
C ILE A 80 0.52 3.71 -20.50
N ASP A 81 1.00 3.14 -21.60
CA ASP A 81 1.19 3.85 -22.86
C ASP A 81 -0.14 4.34 -23.45
N GLU A 82 -1.24 3.60 -23.25
CA GLU A 82 -2.58 3.97 -23.72
C GLU A 82 -3.22 5.12 -22.94
N ILE A 83 -3.09 5.14 -21.61
CA ILE A 83 -3.84 6.06 -20.73
C ILE A 83 -2.97 7.08 -19.99
N ASN A 84 -1.65 7.05 -20.22
CA ASN A 84 -0.62 7.81 -19.51
C ASN A 84 -0.47 7.43 -18.02
N ILE A 85 0.77 7.54 -17.53
CA ILE A 85 1.18 7.06 -16.20
C ILE A 85 0.41 7.67 -15.01
N LEU A 86 -0.17 8.86 -15.17
CA LEU A 86 -0.99 9.47 -14.11
C LEU A 86 -2.36 8.78 -13.96
N GLN A 87 -2.86 8.14 -15.02
CA GLN A 87 -4.16 7.46 -15.02
C GLN A 87 -4.02 5.93 -14.92
N ALA A 88 -2.79 5.43 -15.01
CA ALA A 88 -2.47 4.03 -15.14
C ALA A 88 -2.63 3.24 -13.85
#